data_AF-A0A1I7XGP9-F1
#
_entry.id   AF-A0A1I7XGP9-F1
#
_cell.length_a   1.000
_cell.length_b   1.000
_cell.length_c   1.000
_cell.angle_alpha   90.00
_cell.angle_beta   90.00
_cell.angle_gamma   90.00
#
_symmetry.space_group_name_H-M   'P 1'
#
loop_
_entity.id
_entity.type
_entity.pdbx_description
1 polymer ?
#
loop_
_entity_poly.entity_id
_entity_poly.type
_entity_poly.pdbx_seq_one_letter_code
_entity_poly.pdbx_strand_id
1 'polypeptide(L)'
;MIATVSSRYDSLTKNGYQIKTNVKDKSELHQGKDVNPKNFLNILKGNASGVIGGNGKLIDSSSDDRIFVYFTDHGATGLISFPDDIVRILTVKMLDDTLSWMYTNGRYKQLVFYLEACESGSMFDVVRDNINGMLFN
;
A
#
# COMPACT_ATOMS: atom_id res chain seq x y z
N MET A 1 -15.03 -3.95 3.82
CA MET A 1 -14.22 -4.92 3.05
C MET A 1 -12.77 -4.86 3.50
N ILE A 2 -12.11 -5.95 3.89
CA ILE A 2 -10.68 -5.93 4.34
C ILE A 2 -9.77 -6.00 3.11
N ALA A 3 -9.31 -4.85 2.61
CA ALA A 3 -8.36 -4.81 1.51
C ALA A 3 -6.93 -4.89 2.05
N THR A 4 -6.32 -6.08 2.03
CA THR A 4 -4.91 -6.29 2.38
C THR A 4 -4.00 -6.04 1.20
N VAL A 5 -3.11 -5.06 1.30
CA VAL A 5 -1.97 -4.91 0.40
C VAL A 5 -0.72 -5.36 1.12
N SER A 6 0.01 -6.33 0.56
CA SER A 6 1.29 -6.81 1.07
C SER A 6 2.32 -6.86 -0.03
N SER A 7 3.41 -6.10 0.16
CA SER A 7 4.72 -6.35 -0.46
C SER A 7 5.47 -7.34 0.43
N ARG A 8 5.90 -8.46 -0.11
CA ARG A 8 6.84 -9.38 0.54
C ARG A 8 7.58 -10.17 -0.53
N TYR A 9 8.86 -10.43 -0.31
CA TYR A 9 9.55 -11.55 -0.94
C TYR A 9 9.03 -12.88 -0.36
N ASP A 10 8.30 -13.67 -1.16
CA ASP A 10 7.74 -14.94 -0.70
C ASP A 10 8.75 -16.09 -0.86
N SER A 11 9.57 -16.28 0.17
CA SER A 11 10.54 -17.39 0.25
C SER A 11 9.91 -18.79 0.17
N LEU A 12 8.62 -18.93 0.49
CA LEU A 12 7.94 -20.23 0.51
C LEU A 12 7.41 -20.66 -0.87
N THR A 13 7.06 -19.69 -1.74
CA THR A 13 6.59 -19.99 -3.09
C THR A 13 7.67 -19.82 -4.17
N LYS A 14 8.87 -19.32 -3.81
CA LYS A 14 9.95 -18.92 -4.74
C LYS A 14 9.51 -17.90 -5.81
N ASN A 15 8.32 -17.34 -5.66
CA ASN A 15 7.82 -16.31 -6.55
C ASN A 15 8.19 -14.97 -5.93
N GLY A 16 8.74 -14.07 -6.74
CA GLY A 16 9.24 -12.76 -6.30
C GLY A 16 8.18 -11.88 -5.65
N TYR A 17 8.50 -10.61 -5.47
CA TYR A 17 7.63 -9.65 -4.80
C TYR A 17 6.22 -9.59 -5.36
N GLN A 18 5.26 -9.36 -4.46
CA GLN A 18 3.83 -9.36 -4.79
C GLN A 18 3.10 -8.12 -4.24
N ILE A 19 1.97 -7.74 -4.84
CA ILE A 19 0.92 -6.92 -4.19
C ILE A 19 -0.35 -7.73 -4.29
N LYS A 20 -0.87 -8.16 -3.14
CA LYS A 20 -2.17 -8.84 -3.03
C LYS A 20 -3.26 -7.79 -2.77
N THR A 21 -4.48 -8.03 -3.22
CA THR A 21 -5.68 -7.30 -2.76
C THR A 21 -6.76 -8.33 -2.43
N ASN A 22 -7.43 -8.16 -1.28
CA ASN A 22 -8.53 -9.03 -0.86
C ASN A 22 -9.86 -8.27 -0.97
N VAL A 23 -10.44 -8.28 -2.17
CA VAL A 23 -11.72 -7.64 -2.49
C VAL A 23 -12.76 -8.73 -2.68
N LYS A 24 -13.54 -9.06 -1.64
CA LYS A 24 -14.70 -9.98 -1.52
C LYS A 24 -14.73 -11.34 -2.25
N ASP A 25 -13.87 -11.64 -3.22
CA ASP A 25 -13.72 -12.93 -3.90
C ASP A 25 -12.31 -13.04 -4.51
N LYS A 26 -11.55 -14.01 -3.97
CA LYS A 26 -10.29 -14.64 -4.43
C LYS A 26 -9.10 -13.73 -4.81
N SER A 27 -7.94 -14.15 -4.30
CA SER A 27 -6.65 -13.45 -4.33
C SER A 27 -6.18 -13.10 -5.73
N GLU A 28 -5.80 -11.85 -5.93
CA GLU A 28 -5.45 -11.34 -7.25
C GLU A 28 -4.33 -10.31 -7.13
N LEU A 29 -3.34 -10.46 -8.02
CA LEU A 29 -1.92 -10.40 -7.66
C LEU A 29 -1.08 -9.67 -8.70
N HIS A 30 -0.44 -8.57 -8.30
CA HIS A 30 0.68 -7.99 -9.03
C HIS A 30 1.97 -8.69 -8.60
N GLN A 31 2.89 -8.92 -9.53
CA GLN A 31 4.14 -9.64 -9.27
C GLN A 31 5.33 -9.01 -10.00
N GLY A 32 6.54 -9.24 -9.47
CA GLY A 32 7.78 -8.80 -10.11
C GLY A 32 7.79 -7.29 -10.36
N LYS A 33 8.03 -6.86 -11.60
CA LYS A 33 8.11 -5.44 -12.01
C LYS A 33 6.83 -4.64 -11.73
N ASP A 34 5.68 -5.31 -11.61
CA ASP A 34 4.40 -4.66 -11.33
C ASP A 34 4.28 -4.25 -9.85
N VAL A 35 5.19 -4.75 -9.01
CA VAL A 35 5.33 -4.32 -7.61
C VAL A 35 6.24 -3.10 -7.58
N ASN A 36 5.62 -1.94 -7.65
CA ASN A 36 6.30 -0.66 -7.63
C ASN A 36 5.47 0.40 -6.90
N PRO A 37 6.08 1.52 -6.46
CA PRO A 37 5.39 2.55 -5.69
C PRO A 37 4.15 3.11 -6.40
N LYS A 38 4.23 3.32 -7.72
CA LYS A 38 3.13 3.90 -8.51
C LYS A 38 1.91 2.99 -8.50
N ASN A 39 2.09 1.70 -8.76
CA ASN A 39 1.01 0.72 -8.71
C ASN A 39 0.43 0.62 -7.29
N PHE A 40 1.28 0.52 -6.26
CA PHE A 40 0.82 0.45 -4.87
C PHE A 40 -0.08 1.64 -4.48
N LEU A 41 0.34 2.87 -4.78
CA LEU A 41 -0.45 4.07 -4.46
C LEU A 41 -1.74 4.15 -5.29
N ASN A 42 -1.71 3.77 -6.57
CA ASN A 42 -2.92 3.75 -7.40
C ASN A 42 -3.91 2.66 -6.97
N ILE A 43 -3.42 1.51 -6.51
CA ILE A 43 -4.25 0.44 -5.93
C ILE A 43 -4.95 0.96 -4.68
N LEU A 44 -4.23 1.64 -3.77
CA LEU A 44 -4.82 2.27 -2.59
C LEU A 44 -5.92 3.28 -2.96
N LYS A 45 -5.69 4.11 -3.98
CA LYS A 45 -6.66 5.10 -4.48
C LYS A 45 -7.79 4.48 -5.31
N GLY A 46 -7.76 3.19 -5.63
CA GLY A 46 -8.67 2.59 -6.59
C GLY A 46 -8.58 3.19 -8.01
N ASN A 47 -7.41 3.69 -8.40
CA ASN A 47 -7.20 4.37 -9.69
C ASN A 47 -6.73 3.39 -10.78
N ALA A 48 -7.68 2.75 -11.46
CA ALA A 48 -7.41 1.73 -12.47
C ALA A 48 -6.49 2.22 -13.60
N SER A 49 -6.69 3.44 -14.11
CA SER A 49 -5.92 3.99 -15.24
C SER A 49 -4.46 4.31 -14.88
N GLY A 50 -4.15 4.41 -13.59
CA GLY A 50 -2.79 4.64 -13.10
C GLY A 50 -1.98 3.36 -12.88
N VAL A 51 -2.64 2.19 -12.88
CA VAL A 51 -2.00 0.88 -12.67
C VAL A 51 -1.52 0.33 -14.00
N ILE A 52 -0.25 -0.10 -14.06
CA ILE A 52 0.35 -0.75 -15.24
C ILE A 52 0.69 -2.19 -14.88
N GLY A 53 0.23 -3.16 -15.67
CA GLY A 53 0.46 -4.57 -15.41
C GLY A 53 -0.45 -5.13 -14.30
N GLY A 54 -0.11 -6.32 -13.81
CA GLY A 54 -0.97 -7.13 -12.95
C GLY A 54 -2.27 -7.52 -13.64
N ASN A 55 -3.29 -7.80 -12.83
CA ASN A 55 -4.57 -8.30 -13.30
C ASN A 55 -5.73 -7.30 -13.16
N GLY A 56 -5.40 -6.02 -12.91
CA GLY A 56 -6.37 -4.92 -12.88
C GLY A 56 -7.20 -4.79 -11.61
N LYS A 57 -7.01 -5.65 -10.59
CA LYS A 57 -7.69 -5.45 -9.31
C LYS A 57 -7.06 -4.34 -8.48
N LEU A 58 -7.94 -3.61 -7.79
CA LEU A 58 -7.66 -2.38 -7.05
C LEU A 58 -8.54 -2.32 -5.81
N ILE A 59 -8.28 -1.38 -4.90
CA ILE A 59 -9.21 -1.13 -3.79
C ILE A 59 -10.42 -0.36 -4.32
N ASP A 60 -11.52 -1.07 -4.49
CA ASP A 60 -12.84 -0.47 -4.72
C ASP A 60 -13.56 -0.38 -3.37
N SER A 61 -13.57 0.81 -2.79
CA SER A 61 -14.02 1.05 -1.41
C SER A 61 -14.71 2.40 -1.29
N SER A 62 -15.68 2.45 -0.38
CA SER A 62 -16.46 3.65 -0.07
C SER A 62 -16.27 4.10 1.39
N SER A 63 -17.00 5.14 1.78
CA SER A 63 -16.99 5.71 3.13
C SER A 63 -17.53 4.76 4.21
N ASP A 64 -18.05 3.58 3.82
CA ASP A 64 -18.54 2.55 4.73
C ASP A 64 -17.53 1.42 4.97
N ASP A 65 -16.46 1.37 4.18
CA ASP A 65 -15.49 0.27 4.20
C ASP A 65 -14.35 0.45 5.20
N ARG A 66 -13.73 -0.65 5.62
CA ARG A 66 -12.58 -0.65 6.52
C ARG A 66 -11.35 -1.24 5.82
N ILE A 67 -10.31 -0.45 5.62
CA ILE A 67 -9.10 -0.88 4.91
C ILE A 67 -8.04 -1.36 5.91
N PHE A 68 -7.29 -2.42 5.57
CA PHE A 68 -6.15 -2.91 6.34
C PHE A 68 -4.95 -3.08 5.43
N VAL A 69 -3.95 -2.21 5.52
CA VAL A 69 -2.71 -2.29 4.73
C VAL A 69 -1.61 -2.96 5.56
N TYR A 70 -0.84 -3.87 4.95
CA TYR A 70 0.29 -4.53 5.60
C TYR A 70 1.53 -4.51 4.70
N PHE A 71 2.47 -3.61 4.94
CA PHE A 71 3.71 -3.54 4.17
C PHE A 71 4.85 -4.22 4.94
N THR A 72 5.71 -4.98 4.25
CA THR A 72 6.96 -5.49 4.82
C THR A 72 8.10 -5.49 3.79
N ASP A 73 9.19 -4.76 4.07
CA ASP A 73 10.40 -4.73 3.24
C ASP A 73 11.52 -3.92 3.95
N HIS A 74 12.51 -3.47 3.19
CA HIS A 74 13.47 -2.48 3.59
C HIS A 74 12.87 -1.06 3.67
N GLY A 75 13.48 -0.26 4.53
CA GLY A 75 13.19 1.16 4.70
C GLY A 75 14.44 1.93 5.09
N ALA A 76 14.27 3.24 5.12
CA ALA A 76 15.20 4.19 5.72
C ALA A 76 14.37 5.39 6.21
N THR A 77 15.02 6.37 6.87
CA THR A 77 14.32 7.57 7.33
C THR A 77 13.52 8.25 6.21
N GLY A 78 12.20 8.26 6.34
CA GLY A 78 11.25 8.90 5.43
C GLY A 78 11.02 8.15 4.11
N LEU A 79 11.44 6.89 3.96
CA LEU A 79 11.15 6.09 2.76
C LEU A 79 11.05 4.58 3.02
N ILE A 80 10.34 3.89 2.14
CA ILE A 80 10.31 2.43 2.04
C ILE A 80 10.67 1.99 0.62
N SER A 81 11.34 0.85 0.51
CA SER A 81 11.86 0.35 -0.76
C SER A 81 10.90 -0.63 -1.43
N PHE A 82 10.88 -0.59 -2.75
CA PHE A 82 10.23 -1.58 -3.60
C PHE A 82 11.31 -2.38 -4.36
N PRO A 83 10.93 -3.52 -4.96
CA PRO A 83 11.82 -4.43 -5.67
C PRO A 83 12.62 -3.79 -6.79
N ASP A 84 13.79 -4.39 -7.09
CA ASP A 84 14.78 -3.95 -8.09
C ASP A 84 15.59 -2.69 -7.71
N ASP A 85 15.88 -2.53 -6.40
CA ASP A 85 16.89 -1.69 -5.71
C ASP A 85 17.03 -0.17 -6.04
N ILE A 86 17.31 0.62 -4.99
CA ILE A 86 17.66 2.06 -4.86
C ILE A 86 16.74 3.11 -5.53
N VAL A 87 16.26 2.89 -6.75
CA VAL A 87 15.53 3.91 -7.53
C VAL A 87 14.02 3.86 -7.32
N ARG A 88 13.49 2.73 -6.81
CA ARG A 88 12.05 2.51 -6.60
C ARG A 88 11.72 2.66 -5.12
N ILE A 89 11.58 3.91 -4.70
CA ILE A 89 11.24 4.27 -3.33
C ILE A 89 9.84 4.88 -3.25
N LEU A 90 9.18 4.65 -2.13
CA LEU A 90 7.97 5.35 -1.73
C LEU A 90 8.33 6.23 -0.54
N THR A 91 8.25 7.55 -0.73
CA THR A 91 8.61 8.52 0.32
C THR A 91 7.44 8.79 1.24
N VAL A 92 7.74 9.26 2.46
CA VAL A 92 6.74 9.67 3.44
C VAL A 92 5.73 10.66 2.85
N LYS A 93 6.19 11.62 2.03
CA LYS A 93 5.31 12.58 1.34
C LYS A 93 4.32 11.89 0.39
N MET A 94 4.78 10.91 -0.40
CA MET A 94 3.91 10.20 -1.34
C MET A 94 2.84 9.37 -0.61
N LEU A 95 3.21 8.79 0.54
CA LEU A 95 2.28 8.07 1.39
C LEU A 95 1.23 9.01 2.00
N ASP A 96 1.68 10.10 2.61
CA ASP A 96 0.83 11.13 3.22
C ASP A 96 -0.17 11.71 2.21
N ASP A 97 0.31 12.17 1.06
CA ASP A 97 -0.53 12.72 -0.01
C ASP A 97 -1.60 11.70 -0.45
N THR A 98 -1.27 10.41 -0.43
CA THR A 98 -2.21 9.34 -0.82
C THR A 98 -3.24 9.05 0.26
N LEU A 99 -2.83 8.92 1.52
CA LEU A 99 -3.76 8.64 2.62
C LEU A 99 -4.69 9.82 2.90
N SER A 100 -4.17 11.05 2.81
CA SER A 100 -4.95 12.29 2.90
C SER A 100 -5.95 12.40 1.74
N TRP A 101 -5.54 12.05 0.51
CA TRP A 101 -6.47 12.00 -0.63
C TRP A 101 -7.58 10.97 -0.40
N MET A 102 -7.25 9.77 0.08
CA MET A 102 -8.23 8.73 0.35
C MET A 102 -9.24 9.17 1.43
N TYR A 103 -8.76 9.83 2.48
CA TYR A 103 -9.62 10.37 3.55
C TYR A 103 -10.59 11.43 3.02
N THR A 104 -10.06 12.45 2.34
CA THR A 104 -10.85 13.57 1.79
C THR A 104 -11.85 13.13 0.72
N ASN A 105 -11.58 12.03 0.02
CA ASN A 105 -12.47 11.46 -0.99
C ASN A 105 -13.38 10.34 -0.45
N GLY A 106 -13.47 10.19 0.88
CA GLY A 106 -14.38 9.25 1.52
C GLY A 106 -14.14 7.79 1.09
N ARG A 107 -12.88 7.39 0.89
CA ARG A 107 -12.53 6.05 0.38
C ARG A 107 -12.51 4.97 1.44
N TYR A 108 -12.70 5.32 2.70
CA TYR A 108 -12.84 4.39 3.80
C TYR A 108 -13.55 5.04 4.97
N LYS A 109 -14.24 4.22 5.76
CA LYS A 109 -14.69 4.54 7.11
C LYS A 109 -13.54 4.54 8.10
N GLN A 110 -12.71 3.49 8.08
CA GLN A 110 -11.55 3.33 8.97
C GLN A 110 -10.38 2.69 8.22
N LEU A 111 -9.16 3.12 8.51
CA LEU A 111 -7.94 2.56 7.94
C LEU A 111 -7.01 2.05 9.03
N VAL A 112 -6.43 0.88 8.84
CA VAL A 112 -5.32 0.36 9.64
C VAL A 112 -4.14 0.14 8.71
N PHE A 113 -2.96 0.64 9.07
CA PHE A 113 -1.72 0.43 8.32
C PHE A 113 -0.68 -0.19 9.24
N TYR A 114 -0.22 -1.39 8.91
CA TYR A 114 0.90 -2.06 9.57
C TYR A 114 2.12 -1.98 8.64
N LEU A 115 3.22 -1.41 9.13
CA LEU A 115 4.42 -1.17 8.34
C LEU A 115 5.64 -1.78 9.03
N GLU A 116 6.13 -2.90 8.51
CA GLU A 116 7.36 -3.55 8.97
C GLU A 116 8.53 -3.17 8.04
N ALA A 117 9.35 -2.22 8.46
CA ALA A 117 10.56 -1.80 7.74
C ALA A 117 11.55 -1.13 8.69
N CYS A 118 12.83 -1.08 8.30
CA CYS A 118 13.80 -0.24 9.02
C CYS A 118 13.31 1.22 9.05
N GLU A 119 13.41 1.86 10.22
CA GLU A 119 12.96 3.24 10.45
C GLU A 119 11.48 3.51 10.08
N SER A 120 10.63 2.48 10.08
CA SER A 120 9.19 2.53 9.73
C SER A 120 8.43 3.67 10.41
N GLY A 121 8.75 4.00 11.66
CA GLY A 121 8.11 5.08 12.41
C GLY A 121 8.19 6.44 11.71
N SER A 122 9.29 6.69 10.99
CA SER A 122 9.51 7.95 10.25
C SER A 122 8.54 8.16 9.07
N MET A 123 7.88 7.08 8.59
CA MET A 123 6.88 7.15 7.54
C MET A 123 5.53 7.70 8.03
N PHE A 124 5.35 7.89 9.34
CA PHE A 124 4.10 8.35 9.93
C PHE A 124 4.23 9.68 10.68
N ASP A 125 5.41 10.32 10.66
CA ASP A 125 5.64 11.56 11.40
C ASP A 125 4.79 12.74 10.91
N VAL A 126 4.36 12.72 9.65
CA VAL A 126 3.54 13.79 9.03
C VAL A 126 2.12 13.36 8.66
N VAL A 127 1.79 12.06 8.81
CA VAL A 127 0.53 11.46 8.31
C VAL A 127 -0.65 11.68 9.27
N ARG A 128 -0.39 12.12 10.50
CA ARG A 128 -1.30 11.94 11.65
C ARG A 128 -2.52 12.86 11.70
N ASP A 129 -2.53 13.98 11.00
CA ASP A 129 -3.56 14.99 11.23
C ASP A 129 -4.83 14.82 10.36
N ASN A 130 -4.78 13.99 9.31
CA ASN A 130 -5.83 13.93 8.28
C ASN A 130 -6.28 12.52 7.90
N ILE A 131 -6.27 11.58 8.85
CA ILE A 131 -6.77 10.21 8.62
C ILE A 131 -7.71 9.76 9.73
N ASN A 132 -8.76 9.02 9.38
CA ASN A 132 -9.52 8.21 10.35
C ASN A 132 -8.91 6.80 10.41
N GLY A 133 -7.74 6.69 11.03
CA GLY A 133 -7.01 5.43 11.02
C GLY A 133 -6.00 5.24 12.14
N MET A 134 -5.50 4.01 12.24
CA MET A 134 -4.45 3.60 13.17
C MET A 134 -3.22 3.15 12.38
N LEU A 135 -2.06 3.69 12.75
CA LEU A 135 -0.78 3.43 12.09
C LEU A 135 0.12 2.67 13.08
N PHE A 136 0.64 1.52 12.65
CA PHE A 136 1.49 0.64 13.44
C PHE A 136 2.79 0.42 12.67
N ASN A 137 3.90 0.42 13.39
CA ASN A 137 5.25 0.43 12.83
C ASN A 137 6.18 -0.50 13.61
#